data_AF-A0A938YU69-F1
#
_entry.id   AF-A0A938YU69-F1
#
_cell.length_a   1.000
_cell.length_b   1.000
_cell.length_c   1.000
_cell.angle_alpha   90.00
_cell.angle_beta   90.00
_cell.angle_gamma   90.00
#
_symmetry.space_group_name_H-M   'P 1'
#
loop_
_entity.id
_entity.type
_entity.pdbx_description
1 polymer ?
#
loop_
_entity_poly.entity_id
_entity_poly.type
_entity_poly.pdbx_seq_one_letter_code
_entity_poly.pdbx_strand_id
1 'polypeptide(L)' 'EKKGYVNSQWNMNNERPRKTYNLTNEGQTMLNFTENSLNLLCQKIGTNNAPQMKVEASVTMPGLAKKTSFASTLAK' A
#
# COMPACT_ATOMS: atom_id res chain seq x y z
N GLU A 1 19.51 -8.28 -0.06
CA GLU A 1 20.35 -9.33 -0.67
C GLU A 1 19.64 -10.68 -0.71
N LYS A 2 19.53 -11.43 0.39
CA LYS A 2 18.93 -12.79 0.38
C LYS A 2 17.48 -12.85 -0.13
N LYS A 3 16.70 -11.79 0.11
CA LYS A 3 15.31 -11.66 -0.34
C LYS A 3 15.14 -10.76 -1.58
N GLY A 4 16.22 -10.38 -2.27
CA GLY A 4 16.14 -9.55 -3.48
C GLY A 4 15.84 -8.05 -3.29
N TYR A 5 15.36 -7.61 -2.11
CA TYR A 5 14.94 -6.21 -1.90
C TYR A 5 16.06 -5.15 -1.85
N VAL A 6 17.30 -5.56 -1.68
CA VAL A 6 18.45 -4.64 -1.50
C VAL A 6 19.68 -5.25 -2.18
N ASN A 7 20.39 -4.46 -2.96
CA ASN A 7 21.67 -4.80 -3.56
C ASN A 7 22.82 -4.22 -2.75
N SER A 8 23.97 -4.88 -2.77
CA SER A 8 25.17 -4.33 -2.17
C SER A 8 26.29 -4.14 -3.15
N GLN A 9 27.09 -3.11 -2.91
CA GLN A 9 28.31 -2.85 -3.64
C GLN A 9 29.40 -2.35 -2.69
N TRP A 10 30.64 -2.73 -2.96
CA TRP A 10 31.80 -2.14 -2.29
C TRP A 10 32.09 -0.77 -2.91
N ASN A 11 32.04 0.27 -2.10
CA ASN A 11 32.42 1.61 -2.47
C ASN A 11 33.89 1.83 -2.08
N MET A 12 34.75 1.99 -3.10
CA MET A 12 36.19 2.19 -2.97
C MET A 12 36.60 3.67 -2.92
N ASN A 13 35.65 4.60 -2.97
CA ASN A 13 35.94 6.04 -3.08
C ASN A 13 36.41 6.67 -1.76
N ASN A 14 36.38 5.91 -0.66
CA ASN A 14 36.85 6.36 0.65
C ASN A 14 38.22 5.72 0.96
N GLU A 15 38.98 6.35 1.85
CA GLU A 15 40.27 5.84 2.35
C GLU A 15 40.20 4.36 2.78
N ARG A 16 39.04 3.95 3.32
CA ARG A 16 38.73 2.54 3.58
C ARG A 16 37.46 2.13 2.81
N PRO A 17 37.50 1.04 2.03
CA PRO A 17 36.34 0.52 1.34
C PRO A 17 35.15 0.25 2.28
N ARG A 18 33.96 0.63 1.85
CA ARG A 18 32.72 0.41 2.63
C ARG A 18 31.70 -0.35 1.81
N LYS A 19 31.02 -1.31 2.43
CA LYS A 19 29.85 -1.96 1.82
C LYS A 19 28.67 -1.00 1.90
N THR A 20 28.11 -0.66 0.75
CA THR A 20 26.93 0.21 0.61
C THR A 20 25.76 -0.61 0.11
N TYR A 21 24.56 -0.23 0.55
CA TYR A 21 23.32 -0.96 0.28
C TYR A 21 22.36 -0.04 -0.46
N ASN A 22 21.90 -0.49 -1.62
CA ASN A 22 20.96 0.24 -2.47
C ASN A 22 19.67 -0.56 -2.57
N LEU A 23 18.55 0.15 -2.50
CA LEU A 23 17.23 -0.46 -2.65
C LEU A 23 17.05 -0.94 -4.10
N THR A 24 16.43 -2.11 -4.28
CA THR A 24 16.06 -2.61 -5.61
C THR A 24 14.63 -2.19 -5.96
N ASN A 25 14.23 -2.32 -7.22
CA ASN A 25 12.85 -2.04 -7.64
C ASN A 25 11.83 -2.94 -6.90
N GLU A 26 12.20 -4.19 -6.64
CA GLU A 26 11.37 -5.11 -5.85
C GLU A 26 11.24 -4.63 -4.40
N GLY A 27 12.36 -4.18 -3.80
CA GLY A 27 12.37 -3.59 -2.46
C GLY A 27 11.54 -2.31 -2.37
N GLN A 28 11.61 -1.44 -3.38
CA GLN A 28 10.79 -0.24 -3.47
C GLN A 28 9.31 -0.58 -3.55
N THR A 29 8.94 -1.57 -4.37
CA THR A 29 7.55 -2.02 -4.51
C THR A 29 6.99 -2.53 -3.18
N MET A 30 7.78 -3.31 -2.44
CA MET A 30 7.42 -3.82 -1.12
C MET A 30 7.26 -2.68 -0.09
N LEU A 31 8.15 -1.68 -0.11
CA LEU A 31 8.02 -0.51 0.76
C LEU A 31 6.79 0.32 0.42
N ASN A 32 6.48 0.55 -0.86
CA ASN A 32 5.27 1.25 -1.29
C ASN A 32 4.00 0.53 -0.81
N PHE A 33 3.96 -0.81 -0.90
CA PHE A 33 2.85 -1.60 -0.37
C PHE A 33 2.71 -1.45 1.15
N THR A 34 3.83 -1.47 1.86
CA THR A 34 3.86 -1.28 3.32
C THR A 34 3.36 0.11 3.72
N GLU A 35 3.83 1.15 3.03
CA GLU A 35 3.40 2.52 3.21
C GLU A 35 1.89 2.68 3.01
N ASN A 36 1.36 2.15 1.90
CA ASN A 36 -0.07 2.20 1.61
C ASN A 36 -0.90 1.49 2.69
N SER A 37 -0.41 0.35 3.19
CA SER A 37 -1.06 -0.41 4.26
C SER A 37 -1.08 0.37 5.58
N LEU A 38 0.02 1.03 5.92
CA LEU A 38 0.11 1.89 7.11
C LEU A 38 -0.78 3.13 6.99
N ASN A 39 -0.81 3.76 5.81
CA ASN A 39 -1.69 4.90 5.54
C ASN A 39 -3.18 4.50 5.69
N LEU A 40 -3.56 3.33 5.18
CA LEU A 40 -4.91 2.80 5.35
C LEU A 40 -5.24 2.54 6.82
N LEU A 41 -4.28 2.03 7.60
CA LEU A 41 -4.44 1.85 9.04
C LEU A 41 -4.66 3.19 9.74
N CYS A 42 -3.84 4.20 9.44
CA CYS A 42 -3.96 5.55 9.97
C CYS A 42 -5.32 6.17 9.63
N GLN A 43 -5.81 6.00 8.39
CA GLN A 43 -7.14 6.46 8.01
C GLN A 43 -8.24 5.75 8.80
N LYS A 44 -8.18 4.42 8.92
CA LYS A 44 -9.23 3.63 9.59
C LYS A 44 -9.27 3.86 11.10
N ILE A 45 -8.11 4.02 11.74
CA ILE A 45 -8.03 4.28 13.19
C ILE A 45 -8.29 5.77 13.48
N GLY A 46 -7.76 6.67 12.66
CA GLY A 46 -7.88 8.12 12.84
C GLY A 46 -9.29 8.65 12.58
N THR A 47 -10.04 8.06 11.65
CA THR A 47 -11.43 8.50 11.35
C THR A 47 -12.45 8.07 12.40
N ASN A 48 -12.19 7.01 13.19
CA ASN A 48 -13.13 6.56 14.22
C ASN A 48 -13.17 7.46 15.47
N ASN A 49 -12.17 8.34 15.67
CA ASN A 49 -12.06 9.21 16.84
C ASN A 49 -12.04 10.72 16.52
N ALA A 50 -12.21 11.12 15.25
CA ALA A 50 -12.22 12.52 14.85
C ALA A 50 -13.66 13.01 14.54
N PRO A 51 -14.14 14.12 15.13
CA PRO A 51 -15.40 14.72 14.71
C PRO A 51 -15.29 15.12 13.24
N GLN A 52 -16.25 14.64 12.45
CA GLN A 52 -16.36 14.77 10.99
C GLN A 52 -16.12 16.22 10.51
N MET A 53 -14.94 16.53 9.97
CA MET A 53 -14.77 17.69 9.11
C MET A 53 -14.94 17.25 7.65
N LYS A 54 -16.15 17.51 7.15
CA LYS A 54 -16.55 17.29 5.76
C LYS A 54 -15.73 18.22 4.85
N VAL A 55 -14.81 17.66 4.06
CA VAL A 55 -14.29 18.34 2.87
C VAL A 55 -14.76 17.54 1.67
N GLU A 56 -15.85 18.01 1.08
CA GLU A 56 -16.34 17.50 -0.20
C GLU A 56 -15.43 18.00 -1.32
N ALA A 57 -14.71 17.09 -1.96
CA ALA A 57 -14.26 17.27 -3.33
C ALA A 57 -14.71 16.02 -4.11
N SER A 58 -15.85 16.17 -4.77
CA SER A 58 -16.44 15.19 -5.66
C SER A 58 -15.53 14.93 -6.87
N VAL A 59 -15.00 13.72 -6.99
CA VAL A 59 -14.65 13.15 -8.30
C VAL A 59 -15.50 11.90 -8.49
N THR A 60 -16.57 12.09 -9.27
CA THR A 60 -17.49 11.07 -9.77
C THR A 60 -16.73 10.06 -10.63
N MET A 61 -16.66 8.80 -10.20
CA MET A 61 -16.31 7.68 -11.08
C MET A 61 -17.60 7.05 -11.64
N PRO A 62 -17.73 6.83 -12.95
CA PRO A 62 -18.92 6.25 -13.55
C PRO A 62 -19.02 4.75 -13.25
N GLY A 63 -20.24 4.33 -12.93
CA GLY A 63 -20.55 3.01 -12.39
C GLY A 63 -20.48 1.84 -13.36
N LEU A 64 -20.35 0.65 -12.77
CA LEU A 64 -20.66 -0.62 -13.41
C LEU A 64 -21.76 -1.31 -12.59
N ALA A 65 -23.01 -1.06 -12.97
CA ALA A 65 -24.16 -1.75 -12.43
C ALA A 65 -24.42 -3.03 -13.23
N LYS A 66 -24.42 -4.19 -12.57
CA LYS A 66 -25.32 -5.31 -12.90
C LYS A 66 -25.79 -5.97 -11.60
N LYS A 67 -27.04 -5.65 -11.23
CA LYS A 67 -27.87 -6.43 -10.30
C LYS A 67 -28.29 -7.71 -11.01
N THR A 68 -28.33 -8.85 -10.31
CA THR A 68 -29.52 -9.72 -10.24
C THR A 68 -29.35 -10.73 -9.12
N SER A 69 -30.26 -10.64 -8.15
CA SER A 69 -30.52 -11.60 -7.09
C SER A 69 -31.04 -12.93 -7.62
N PHE A 70 -30.64 -14.04 -7.01
CA PHE A 70 -31.49 -15.24 -6.93
C PHE A 70 -31.45 -15.75 -5.49
N ALA A 71 -32.53 -15.51 -4.76
CA ALA A 71 -32.86 -16.26 -3.55
C ALA A 71 -33.65 -17.49 -3.99
N SER A 72 -33.18 -18.69 -3.64
CA SER A 72 -33.97 -19.91 -3.77
C SER A 72 -34.25 -20.47 -2.37
N THR A 73 -35.48 -20.29 -1.90
CA THR A 73 -36.04 -21.01 -0.77
C THR A 73 -37.18 -21.87 -1.31
N LEU A 74 -37.13 -23.18 -1.11
CA LEU A 74 -38.35 -23.98 -1.02
C LEU A 74 -38.12 -25.14 -0.03
N ALA A 75 -38.92 -25.11 1.03
CA ALA A 75 -39.11 -26.20 1.96
C ALA A 75 -40.41 -26.94 1.58
N LYS A 76 -40.35 -28.27 1.47
CA LYS A 76 -41.28 -29.20 2.11
C LYS A 76 -40.74 -30.62 2.00
#